data_AF-A0A7V0V0Z9-F1
#
_entry.id   AF-A0A7V0V0Z9-F1
#
_cell.length_a   1.000
_cell.length_b   1.000
_cell.length_c   1.000
_cell.angle_alpha   90.00
_cell.angle_beta   90.00
_cell.angle_gamma   90.00
#
_symmetry.space_group_name_H-M   'P 1'
#
loop_
_entity.id
_entity.type
_entity.pdbx_description
1 polymer ?
#
loop_
_entity_poly.entity_id
_entity_poly.type
_entity_poly.pdbx_seq_one_letter_code
_entity_poly.pdbx_strand_id
1 'polypeptide(L)'
;MAELLSLLWDALRLERRAFASWQSGPGLRGGLVLFFGVSFLVAVPEAIVWTRAHLDLWTLCTARDRLVERTWDQLAYSPFPPDVQRTATTNLAAVLELASRLDGLPRPVGQRTGRILEATSGALAAPCRRLGLWLPYTLAVFALAKALGSPARLSQVLGPSALYVLPHLLDPLRLLPGLGSIIIPSTTVWGAAIYIAAIEATIGLDRPRALIALLVPGLVILTLAAALVSGAVLLL
;
A
#
# COMPACT_ATOMS: atom_id res chain seq x y z
N MET A 1 -17.84 -13.04 -17.70
CA MET A 1 -18.00 -11.78 -16.92
C MET A 1 -18.75 -12.01 -15.62
N ALA A 2 -19.98 -12.54 -15.64
CA ALA A 2 -20.76 -12.81 -14.42
C ALA A 2 -20.04 -13.73 -13.41
N GLU A 3 -19.41 -14.80 -13.89
CA GLU A 3 -18.66 -15.75 -13.07
C GLU A 3 -17.40 -15.15 -12.41
N LEU A 4 -16.73 -14.21 -13.09
CA LEU A 4 -15.58 -13.51 -12.50
C LEU A 4 -16.05 -12.54 -11.42
N LEU A 5 -17.17 -11.85 -11.62
CA LEU A 5 -17.75 -10.97 -10.61
C LEU A 5 -18.22 -11.73 -9.37
N SER A 6 -18.83 -12.91 -9.53
CA SER A 6 -19.19 -13.76 -8.37
C SER A 6 -17.94 -14.21 -7.62
N LEU A 7 -16.89 -14.66 -8.31
CA LEU A 7 -15.63 -15.05 -7.66
C LEU A 7 -14.98 -13.90 -6.88
N LEU A 8 -14.99 -12.69 -7.43
CA LEU A 8 -14.47 -11.50 -6.74
C LEU A 8 -15.32 -11.14 -5.51
N TRP A 9 -16.64 -11.29 -5.61
CA TRP A 9 -17.58 -11.05 -4.52
C TRP A 9 -17.44 -12.07 -3.40
N ASP A 10 -17.27 -13.34 -3.75
CA ASP A 10 -17.06 -14.43 -2.81
C ASP A 10 -15.69 -14.29 -2.11
N ALA A 11 -14.66 -13.82 -2.83
CA ALA A 11 -13.37 -13.46 -2.25
C ALA A 11 -13.48 -12.29 -1.25
N LEU A 12 -14.29 -11.27 -1.57
CA LEU A 12 -14.59 -10.17 -0.65
C LEU A 12 -15.33 -10.64 0.61
N ARG A 13 -16.08 -11.74 0.53
CA ARG A 13 -16.75 -12.40 1.66
C ARG A 13 -15.87 -13.41 2.41
N LEU A 14 -14.60 -13.55 2.00
CA LEU A 14 -13.65 -14.52 2.54
C LEU A 14 -14.10 -15.98 2.37
N GLU A 15 -14.91 -16.27 1.34
CA GLU A 15 -15.35 -17.63 1.07
C GLU A 15 -14.17 -18.49 0.60
N ARG A 16 -13.81 -19.53 1.36
CA ARG A 16 -12.66 -20.40 1.05
C ARG A 16 -12.70 -21.00 -0.36
N ARG A 17 -13.90 -21.25 -0.88
CA ARG A 17 -14.14 -21.78 -2.23
C ARG A 17 -13.67 -20.82 -3.31
N ALA A 18 -13.76 -19.50 -3.09
CA ALA A 18 -13.30 -18.48 -4.03
C ALA A 18 -11.79 -18.56 -4.25
N PHE A 19 -11.00 -18.77 -3.19
CA PHE A 19 -9.54 -18.87 -3.32
C PHE A 19 -9.10 -20.16 -4.04
N ALA A 20 -9.78 -21.28 -3.78
CA ALA A 20 -9.50 -22.56 -4.44
C ALA A 20 -9.92 -22.56 -5.92
N SER A 21 -11.07 -21.98 -6.25
CA SER A 21 -11.50 -21.79 -7.64
C SER A 21 -10.62 -20.79 -8.38
N TRP A 22 -10.08 -19.78 -7.68
CA TRP A 22 -9.11 -18.86 -8.26
C TRP A 22 -7.80 -19.55 -8.67
N GLN A 23 -7.36 -20.58 -7.93
CA GLN A 23 -6.18 -21.37 -8.30
C GLN A 23 -6.37 -22.17 -9.59
N SER A 24 -7.56 -22.75 -9.78
CA SER A 24 -7.87 -23.67 -10.88
C SER A 24 -8.35 -22.95 -12.16
N GLY A 25 -8.93 -21.76 -12.03
CA GLY A 25 -9.36 -20.93 -13.17
C GLY A 25 -8.34 -19.84 -13.53
N PRO A 26 -8.49 -18.60 -13.05
CA PRO A 26 -7.65 -17.46 -13.46
C PRO A 26 -6.15 -17.62 -13.13
N GLY A 27 -5.82 -18.29 -12.03
CA GLY A 27 -4.46 -18.59 -11.60
C GLY A 27 -3.59 -17.35 -11.41
N LEU A 28 -2.27 -17.52 -11.62
CA LEU A 28 -1.29 -16.44 -11.51
C LEU A 28 -1.58 -15.28 -12.48
N ARG A 29 -1.89 -15.60 -13.75
CA ARG A 29 -2.12 -14.58 -14.78
C ARG A 29 -3.33 -13.72 -14.43
N GLY A 30 -4.43 -14.33 -14.02
CA GLY A 30 -5.63 -13.62 -13.58
C GLY A 30 -5.39 -12.78 -12.34
N GLY A 31 -4.65 -13.31 -11.36
CA GLY A 31 -4.21 -12.55 -10.18
C GLY A 31 -3.39 -11.31 -10.53
N LEU A 32 -2.40 -11.45 -11.44
CA LEU A 32 -1.59 -10.32 -11.89
C LEU A 32 -2.40 -9.29 -12.69
N VAL A 33 -3.26 -9.73 -13.62
CA VAL A 33 -4.14 -8.80 -14.37
C VAL A 33 -5.04 -8.03 -13.42
N LEU A 34 -5.64 -8.70 -12.43
CA LEU A 34 -6.45 -8.05 -11.41
C LEU A 34 -5.62 -7.07 -10.59
N PHE A 35 -4.43 -7.49 -10.13
CA PHE A 35 -3.52 -6.66 -9.34
C PHE A 35 -3.15 -5.38 -10.08
N PHE A 36 -2.71 -5.49 -11.33
CA PHE A 36 -2.34 -4.34 -12.16
C PHE A 36 -3.55 -3.47 -12.48
N GLY A 37 -4.68 -4.09 -12.86
CA GLY A 37 -5.91 -3.38 -13.19
C GLY A 37 -6.45 -2.55 -12.02
N VAL A 38 -6.58 -3.16 -10.83
CA VAL A 38 -7.06 -2.47 -9.62
C VAL A 38 -6.07 -1.39 -9.19
N SER A 39 -4.76 -1.68 -9.18
CA SER A 39 -3.76 -0.70 -8.76
C SER A 39 -3.68 0.51 -9.69
N PHE A 40 -3.83 0.30 -11.00
CA PHE A 40 -3.89 1.39 -11.96
C PHE A 40 -5.18 2.19 -11.82
N LEU A 41 -6.33 1.51 -11.72
CA LEU A 41 -7.63 2.15 -11.57
C LEU A 41 -7.71 3.04 -10.34
N VAL A 42 -7.11 2.61 -9.23
CA VAL A 42 -7.03 3.40 -7.98
C VAL A 42 -6.10 4.60 -8.15
N ALA A 43 -4.98 4.44 -8.86
CA ALA A 43 -3.99 5.50 -8.99
C ALA A 43 -4.44 6.67 -9.89
N VAL A 44 -5.34 6.43 -10.84
CA VAL A 44 -5.82 7.48 -11.77
C VAL A 44 -6.58 8.61 -11.04
N PRO A 45 -7.61 8.36 -10.22
CA PRO A 45 -8.26 9.39 -9.41
C PRO A 45 -7.28 10.13 -8.49
N GLU A 46 -6.33 9.41 -7.89
CA GLU A 46 -5.32 10.00 -7.02
C GLU A 46 -4.42 10.98 -7.77
N ALA A 47 -3.96 10.62 -8.96
CA ALA A 47 -3.16 11.47 -9.81
C ALA A 47 -3.93 12.71 -10.28
N ILE A 48 -5.22 12.58 -10.61
CA ILE A 48 -6.08 13.72 -10.97
C ILE A 48 -6.19 14.71 -9.81
N VAL A 49 -6.48 14.22 -8.61
CA VAL A 49 -6.60 15.09 -7.43
C VAL A 49 -5.26 15.71 -7.05
N TRP A 50 -4.17 14.94 -7.09
CA TRP A 50 -2.82 15.44 -6.84
C TRP A 50 -2.46 16.57 -7.81
N THR A 51 -2.75 16.38 -9.10
CA THR A 51 -2.50 17.39 -10.14
C THR A 51 -3.30 18.67 -9.87
N ARG A 52 -4.60 18.55 -9.55
CA ARG A 52 -5.45 19.70 -9.23
C ARG A 52 -4.95 20.45 -8.00
N ALA A 53 -4.63 19.73 -6.93
CA ALA A 53 -4.16 20.32 -5.67
C ALA A 53 -2.81 21.05 -5.81
N HIS A 54 -1.92 20.59 -6.69
CA HIS A 54 -0.61 21.20 -6.93
C HIS A 54 -0.65 22.28 -8.01
N LEU A 55 -1.67 22.35 -8.86
CA LEU A 55 -1.81 23.44 -9.84
C LEU A 55 -2.30 24.76 -9.20
N ASP A 56 -2.98 24.69 -8.05
CA ASP A 56 -3.24 25.86 -7.21
C ASP A 56 -1.98 26.21 -6.39
N LEU A 57 -1.34 27.35 -6.68
CA LEU A 57 -0.19 27.84 -5.90
C LEU A 57 -0.58 28.25 -4.45
N TRP A 58 -1.85 28.61 -4.22
CA TRP A 58 -2.37 29.00 -2.91
C TRP A 58 -2.53 27.81 -1.94
N THR A 59 -2.81 26.61 -2.47
CA THR A 59 -2.92 25.38 -1.68
C THR A 59 -1.58 24.88 -1.19
N LEU A 60 -0.46 25.11 -1.90
CA LEU A 60 0.86 24.63 -1.44
C LEU A 60 1.38 25.43 -0.23
N CYS A 61 1.26 26.76 -0.25
CA CYS A 61 1.65 27.60 0.89
C CYS A 61 0.75 27.36 2.12
N THR A 62 -0.57 27.28 1.92
CA THR A 62 -1.50 27.01 3.02
C THR A 62 -1.54 25.53 3.45
N ALA A 63 -1.10 24.59 2.60
CA ALA A 63 -0.94 23.18 2.98
C ALA A 63 0.33 22.97 3.80
N ARG A 64 1.43 23.69 3.53
CA ARG A 64 2.64 23.61 4.38
C ARG A 64 2.30 23.94 5.83
N ASP A 65 1.68 25.10 6.05
CA ASP A 65 1.38 25.59 7.40
C ASP A 65 0.35 24.66 8.09
N ARG A 66 -0.69 24.23 7.35
CA ARG A 66 -1.69 23.28 7.87
C ARG A 66 -1.18 21.85 8.07
N LEU A 67 -0.18 21.39 7.30
CA LEU A 67 0.40 20.06 7.44
C LEU A 67 1.36 20.03 8.63
N VAL A 68 2.16 21.07 8.83
CA VAL A 68 3.00 21.23 10.03
C VAL A 68 2.11 21.30 11.28
N GLU A 69 1.06 22.11 11.26
CA GLU A 69 0.12 22.26 12.38
C GLU A 69 -0.65 20.96 12.67
N ARG A 70 -1.18 20.26 11.65
CA ARG A 70 -1.81 18.94 11.85
C ARG A 70 -0.85 17.87 12.34
N THR A 71 0.39 17.87 11.87
CA THR A 71 1.38 16.88 12.32
C THR A 71 1.80 17.20 13.76
N TRP A 72 1.88 18.48 14.12
CA TRP A 72 2.10 18.93 15.49
C TRP A 72 1.01 18.43 16.44
N ASP A 73 -0.26 18.61 16.05
CA ASP A 73 -1.41 18.10 16.81
C ASP A 73 -1.37 16.56 16.93
N GLN A 74 -1.03 15.84 15.86
CA GLN A 74 -0.95 14.38 15.89
C GLN A 74 0.25 13.85 16.71
N LEU A 75 1.39 14.55 16.68
CA LEU A 75 2.58 14.18 17.46
C LEU A 75 2.42 14.50 18.94
N ALA A 76 1.63 15.51 19.31
CA ALA A 76 1.30 15.81 20.70
C ALA A 76 0.56 14.66 21.41
N TYR A 77 -0.17 13.82 20.66
CA TYR A 77 -0.83 12.61 21.16
C TYR A 77 -0.02 11.32 20.90
N SER A 78 1.21 11.45 20.41
CA SER A 78 2.05 10.30 20.10
C SER A 78 2.67 9.72 21.38
N PRO A 79 2.76 8.39 21.52
CA PRO A 79 3.41 7.74 22.67
C PRO A 79 4.95 7.84 22.64
N PHE A 80 5.54 8.54 21.66
CA PHE A 80 7.00 8.68 21.56
C PHE A 80 7.57 9.67 22.59
N PRO A 81 8.82 9.47 23.05
CA PRO A 81 9.51 10.43 23.93
C PRO A 81 9.64 11.82 23.30
N PRO A 82 9.67 12.91 24.10
CA PRO A 82 9.68 14.28 23.60
C PRO A 82 10.89 14.59 22.70
N ASP A 83 12.02 13.92 22.90
CA ASP A 83 13.21 14.08 22.06
C ASP A 83 13.00 13.51 20.65
N VAL A 84 12.35 12.34 20.55
CA VAL A 84 11.98 11.72 19.26
C VAL A 84 10.93 12.56 18.53
N GLN A 85 9.98 13.14 19.27
CA GLN A 85 8.99 14.06 18.71
C GLN A 85 9.65 15.31 18.12
N ARG A 86 10.57 15.96 18.84
CA ARG A 86 11.31 17.14 18.33
C ARG A 86 12.10 16.80 17.08
N THR A 87 12.87 15.73 17.09
CA THR A 87 13.67 15.32 15.92
C THR A 87 12.78 15.01 14.72
N ALA A 88 11.66 14.32 14.91
CA ALA A 88 10.69 14.07 13.83
C ALA A 88 10.13 15.38 13.25
N THR A 89 9.80 16.37 14.09
CA THR A 89 9.28 17.67 13.62
C THR A 89 10.32 18.50 12.88
N THR A 90 11.56 18.54 13.37
CA THR A 90 12.67 19.24 12.71
C THR A 90 12.97 18.62 11.35
N ASN A 91 13.02 17.28 11.28
CA ASN A 91 13.23 16.56 10.03
C ASN A 91 12.08 16.81 9.04
N LEU A 92 10.84 16.81 9.51
CA LEU A 92 9.69 17.12 8.68
C LEU A 92 9.75 18.56 8.13
N ALA A 93 10.07 19.54 8.97
CA ALA A 93 10.24 20.93 8.55
C ALA A 93 11.34 21.07 7.48
N ALA A 94 12.48 20.39 7.67
CA ALA A 94 13.58 20.38 6.71
C ALA A 94 13.17 19.69 5.39
N VAL A 95 12.43 18.57 5.43
CA VAL A 95 11.91 17.89 4.25
C VAL A 95 10.92 18.77 3.49
N LEU A 96 10.02 19.47 4.20
CA LEU A 96 9.07 20.40 3.59
C LEU A 96 9.77 21.61 2.97
N GLU A 97 10.81 22.12 3.62
CA GLU A 97 11.64 23.18 3.07
C GLU A 97 12.34 22.70 1.79
N LEU A 98 12.94 21.50 1.81
CA LEU A 98 13.58 20.91 0.63
C LEU A 98 12.58 20.73 -0.51
N ALA A 99 11.39 20.21 -0.22
CA ALA A 99 10.32 20.04 -1.19
C ALA A 99 9.89 21.38 -1.80
N SER A 100 9.77 22.44 -0.99
CA SER A 100 9.42 23.77 -1.47
C SER A 100 10.50 24.39 -2.38
N ARG A 101 11.78 24.17 -2.06
CA ARG A 101 12.91 24.61 -2.88
C ARG A 101 12.96 23.83 -4.20
N LEU A 102 12.69 22.53 -4.17
CA LEU A 102 12.65 21.68 -5.37
C LEU A 102 11.48 22.04 -6.31
N ASP A 103 10.32 22.40 -5.77
CA ASP A 103 9.16 22.74 -6.61
C ASP A 103 9.28 24.13 -7.28
N GLY A 104 10.16 24.99 -6.76
CA GLY A 104 10.56 26.27 -7.36
C GLY A 104 11.58 26.14 -8.50
N LEU A 105 12.15 24.96 -8.74
CA LEU A 105 13.12 24.76 -9.81
C LEU A 105 12.45 24.81 -11.20
N PRO A 106 13.07 25.47 -12.19
CA PRO A 106 12.56 25.48 -13.55
C PRO A 106 12.52 24.06 -14.11
N ARG A 107 11.32 23.61 -14.51
CA ARG A 107 11.12 22.29 -15.15
C ARG A 107 11.30 22.41 -16.67
N PRO A 108 11.95 21.44 -17.35
CA PRO A 108 12.29 21.54 -18.78
C PRO A 108 11.10 21.81 -19.71
N VAL A 109 9.92 21.32 -19.36
CA VAL A 109 8.68 21.41 -20.16
C VAL A 109 7.67 22.43 -19.62
N GLY A 110 8.09 23.28 -18.68
CA GLY A 110 7.21 24.19 -17.96
C GLY A 110 6.49 23.54 -16.78
N GLN A 111 6.06 24.35 -15.80
CA GLN A 111 5.55 23.87 -14.51
C GLN A 111 4.27 23.03 -14.63
N ARG A 112 3.28 23.50 -15.42
CA ARG A 112 1.99 22.79 -15.60
C ARG A 112 2.17 21.45 -16.29
N THR A 113 2.83 21.44 -17.43
CA THR A 113 3.10 20.24 -18.22
C THR A 113 3.95 19.25 -17.44
N GLY A 114 4.98 19.74 -16.72
CA GLY A 114 5.83 18.94 -15.86
C GLY A 114 5.06 18.24 -14.73
N ARG A 115 4.09 18.92 -14.10
CA ARG A 115 3.24 18.33 -13.06
C ARG A 115 2.28 17.27 -13.60
N ILE A 116 1.68 17.49 -14.77
CA ILE A 116 0.82 16.48 -15.41
C ILE A 116 1.63 15.22 -15.77
N LEU A 117 2.84 15.41 -16.32
CA LEU A 117 3.76 14.31 -16.62
C LEU A 117 4.15 13.53 -15.35
N GLU A 118 4.44 14.23 -14.25
CA GLU A 118 4.76 13.63 -12.95
C GLU A 118 3.58 12.85 -12.35
N ALA A 119 2.37 13.40 -12.42
CA ALA A 119 1.18 12.71 -11.95
C ALA A 119 0.88 11.46 -12.79
N THR A 120 1.04 11.59 -14.11
CA THR A 120 0.81 10.49 -15.06
C THR A 120 1.84 9.38 -14.86
N SER A 121 3.12 9.74 -14.72
CA SER A 121 4.18 8.76 -14.43
C SER A 121 3.98 8.11 -13.06
N GLY A 122 3.55 8.87 -12.05
CA GLY A 122 3.18 8.36 -10.74
C GLY A 122 2.03 7.35 -10.79
N ALA A 123 0.99 7.62 -11.60
CA ALA A 123 -0.12 6.69 -11.82
C ALA A 123 0.33 5.41 -12.53
N LEU A 124 1.14 5.54 -13.58
CA LEU A 124 1.69 4.41 -14.32
C LEU A 124 2.65 3.55 -13.47
N ALA A 125 3.39 4.17 -12.55
CA ALA A 125 4.29 3.49 -11.64
C ALA A 125 3.59 2.87 -10.42
N ALA A 126 2.33 3.23 -10.14
CA ALA A 126 1.63 2.77 -8.94
C ALA A 126 1.48 1.24 -8.85
N PRO A 127 1.11 0.51 -9.92
CA PRO A 127 1.12 -0.95 -9.90
C PRO A 127 2.51 -1.51 -9.59
N CYS A 128 3.57 -0.97 -10.18
CA CYS A 128 4.95 -1.43 -9.94
C CYS A 128 5.38 -1.18 -8.49
N ARG A 129 5.03 -0.03 -7.91
CA ARG A 129 5.31 0.29 -6.51
C ARG A 129 4.59 -0.68 -5.56
N ARG A 130 3.31 -0.95 -5.81
CA ARG A 130 2.55 -1.92 -5.00
C ARG A 130 3.12 -3.33 -5.18
N LEU A 131 3.52 -3.70 -6.41
CA LEU A 131 4.15 -4.98 -6.71
C LEU A 131 5.47 -5.13 -5.92
N GLY A 132 6.26 -4.07 -5.83
CA GLY A 132 7.50 -4.02 -5.07
C GLY A 132 7.32 -4.25 -3.56
N LEU A 133 6.12 -4.05 -3.01
CA LEU A 133 5.79 -4.39 -1.62
C LEU A 133 5.19 -5.80 -1.52
N TRP A 134 4.20 -6.10 -2.36
CA TRP A 134 3.45 -7.36 -2.30
C TRP A 134 4.29 -8.57 -2.69
N LEU A 135 5.09 -8.48 -3.75
CA LEU A 135 5.81 -9.62 -4.29
C LEU A 135 6.91 -10.11 -3.34
N PRO A 136 7.82 -9.26 -2.81
CA PRO A 136 8.83 -9.72 -1.86
C PRO A 136 8.22 -10.28 -0.58
N TYR A 137 7.16 -9.65 -0.06
CA TYR A 137 6.44 -10.17 1.10
C TYR A 137 5.84 -11.55 0.83
N THR A 138 5.14 -11.72 -0.31
CA THR A 138 4.54 -13.01 -0.67
C THR A 138 5.60 -14.09 -0.91
N LEU A 139 6.74 -13.74 -1.49
CA LEU A 139 7.88 -14.65 -1.66
C LEU A 139 8.48 -15.07 -0.32
N ALA A 140 8.63 -14.14 0.64
CA ALA A 140 9.12 -14.47 1.97
C ALA A 140 8.14 -15.40 2.72
N VAL A 141 6.84 -15.12 2.66
CA VAL A 141 5.79 -15.99 3.20
C VAL A 141 5.84 -17.38 2.56
N PHE A 142 5.96 -17.45 1.24
CA PHE A 142 6.05 -18.72 0.51
C PHE A 142 7.33 -19.49 0.85
N ALA A 143 8.48 -18.83 0.94
CA ALA A 143 9.75 -19.44 1.30
C ALA A 143 9.70 -20.05 2.72
N LEU A 144 9.13 -19.31 3.68
CA LEU A 144 8.95 -19.82 5.03
C LEU A 144 7.91 -20.94 5.08
N ALA A 145 6.80 -20.83 4.35
CA ALA A 145 5.82 -21.91 4.21
C ALA A 145 6.46 -23.18 3.63
N LYS A 146 7.37 -23.03 2.65
CA LYS A 146 8.14 -24.14 2.09
C LYS A 146 9.08 -24.77 3.10
N ALA A 147 9.79 -23.97 3.89
CA ALA A 147 10.62 -24.47 4.99
C ALA A 147 9.80 -25.22 6.05
N LEU A 148 8.53 -24.84 6.25
CA LEU A 148 7.59 -25.52 7.15
C LEU A 148 6.88 -26.74 6.53
N GLY A 149 7.28 -27.15 5.32
CA GLY A 149 6.79 -28.37 4.66
C GLY A 149 5.57 -28.19 3.75
N SER A 150 5.26 -26.96 3.32
CA SER A 150 4.11 -26.70 2.43
C SER A 150 4.24 -27.44 1.09
N PRO A 151 3.21 -28.19 0.65
CA PRO A 151 3.20 -28.82 -0.67
C PRO A 151 2.92 -27.83 -1.82
N ALA A 152 2.43 -26.62 -1.51
CA ALA A 152 1.92 -25.66 -2.50
C ALA A 152 3.00 -25.18 -3.48
N ARG A 153 2.61 -24.87 -4.71
CA ARG A 153 3.49 -24.24 -5.70
C ARG A 153 3.37 -22.71 -5.60
N LEU A 154 4.43 -21.99 -6.00
CA LEU A 154 4.43 -20.53 -5.94
C LEU A 154 3.28 -19.92 -6.76
N SER A 155 2.99 -20.47 -7.93
CA SER A 155 1.87 -20.04 -8.78
C SER A 155 0.49 -20.23 -8.12
N GLN A 156 0.34 -21.23 -7.24
CA GLN A 156 -0.88 -21.51 -6.50
C GLN A 156 -1.11 -20.52 -5.34
N VAL A 157 -0.05 -19.83 -4.90
CA VAL A 157 -0.11 -18.84 -3.82
C VAL A 157 -0.25 -17.43 -4.38
N LEU A 158 0.57 -17.07 -5.38
CA LEU A 158 0.57 -15.72 -5.96
C LEU A 158 -0.75 -15.31 -6.63
N GLY A 159 -1.45 -16.25 -7.29
CA GLY A 159 -2.71 -15.94 -7.95
C GLY A 159 -3.79 -15.48 -6.97
N PRO A 160 -4.16 -16.32 -5.98
CA PRO A 160 -5.16 -15.97 -4.98
C PRO A 160 -4.71 -14.85 -4.03
N SER A 161 -3.43 -14.76 -3.67
CA SER A 161 -2.96 -13.70 -2.77
C SER A 161 -3.07 -12.31 -3.38
N ALA A 162 -3.10 -12.20 -4.72
CA ALA A 162 -3.34 -10.95 -5.43
C ALA A 162 -4.76 -10.37 -5.20
N LEU A 163 -5.73 -11.19 -4.75
CA LEU A 163 -7.10 -10.72 -4.43
C LEU A 163 -7.14 -9.70 -3.30
N TYR A 164 -6.07 -9.59 -2.50
CA TYR A 164 -5.96 -8.58 -1.44
C TYR A 164 -6.11 -7.13 -1.96
N VAL A 165 -5.91 -6.89 -3.26
CA VAL A 165 -6.10 -5.56 -3.86
C VAL A 165 -7.56 -5.14 -3.93
N LEU A 166 -8.53 -6.08 -3.88
CA LEU A 166 -9.94 -5.79 -4.11
C LEU A 166 -10.53 -4.70 -3.20
N PRO A 167 -10.26 -4.67 -1.88
CA PRO A 167 -10.81 -3.65 -1.00
C PRO A 167 -10.33 -2.25 -1.39
N HIS A 168 -9.15 -2.14 -2.01
CA HIS A 168 -8.62 -0.86 -2.48
C HIS A 168 -9.42 -0.24 -3.63
N LEU A 169 -10.37 -0.96 -4.24
CA LEU A 169 -11.35 -0.34 -5.15
C LEU A 169 -12.19 0.76 -4.46
N LEU A 170 -12.24 0.76 -3.13
CA LEU A 170 -12.87 1.82 -2.33
C LEU A 170 -11.95 3.02 -2.09
N ASP A 171 -10.65 2.91 -2.35
CA ASP A 171 -9.69 3.99 -2.11
C ASP A 171 -10.08 5.30 -2.81
N PRO A 172 -10.65 5.34 -4.03
CA PRO A 172 -11.13 6.58 -4.64
C PRO A 172 -12.17 7.35 -3.79
N LEU A 173 -12.91 6.68 -2.90
CA LEU A 173 -13.85 7.34 -1.99
C LEU A 173 -13.15 8.20 -0.92
N ARG A 174 -11.85 7.99 -0.68
CA ARG A 174 -11.04 8.82 0.22
C ARG A 174 -10.94 10.28 -0.23
N LEU A 175 -11.27 10.55 -1.50
CA LEU A 175 -11.31 11.90 -2.05
C LEU A 175 -12.46 12.73 -1.46
N LEU A 176 -13.45 12.08 -0.86
CA LEU A 176 -14.55 12.74 -0.16
C LEU A 176 -14.09 13.22 1.23
N PRO A 177 -14.42 14.47 1.62
CA PRO A 177 -14.04 15.01 2.92
C PRO A 177 -14.50 14.10 4.07
N GLY A 178 -13.59 13.76 4.99
CA GLY A 178 -13.89 12.99 6.20
C GLY A 178 -13.96 11.46 6.02
N LEU A 179 -14.03 10.92 4.79
CA LEU A 179 -14.07 9.47 4.58
C LEU A 179 -12.70 8.81 4.56
N GLY A 180 -11.63 9.56 4.27
CA GLY A 180 -10.28 9.01 4.19
C GLY A 180 -9.82 8.30 5.47
N SER A 181 -10.18 8.82 6.65
CA SER A 181 -9.83 8.23 7.95
C SER A 181 -10.50 6.88 8.21
N ILE A 182 -11.63 6.60 7.56
CA ILE A 182 -12.37 5.34 7.68
C ILE A 182 -11.95 4.36 6.59
N ILE A 183 -11.80 4.85 5.36
CA ILE A 183 -11.49 4.01 4.19
C ILE A 183 -10.09 3.38 4.33
N ILE A 184 -9.05 4.15 4.67
CA ILE A 184 -7.67 3.64 4.76
C ILE A 184 -7.53 2.45 5.72
N PRO A 185 -7.97 2.52 6.99
CA PRO A 185 -7.86 1.37 7.88
C PRO A 185 -8.76 0.22 7.44
N SER A 186 -9.95 0.50 6.91
CA SER A 186 -10.89 -0.54 6.46
C SER A 186 -10.33 -1.33 5.28
N THR A 187 -9.82 -0.67 4.25
CA THR A 187 -9.26 -1.35 3.07
C THR A 187 -7.98 -2.09 3.41
N THR A 188 -7.16 -1.56 4.32
CA THR A 188 -5.94 -2.20 4.81
C THR A 188 -6.25 -3.47 5.61
N VAL A 189 -7.14 -3.39 6.60
CA VAL A 189 -7.52 -4.54 7.45
C VAL A 189 -8.21 -5.61 6.61
N TRP A 190 -9.13 -5.21 5.73
CA TRP A 190 -9.85 -6.15 4.87
C TRP A 190 -8.92 -6.79 3.83
N GLY A 191 -8.01 -6.03 3.25
CA GLY A 191 -6.98 -6.54 2.34
C GLY A 191 -6.09 -7.58 3.03
N ALA A 192 -5.65 -7.29 4.26
CA ALA A 192 -4.89 -8.24 5.06
C ALA A 192 -5.69 -9.52 5.36
N ALA A 193 -6.99 -9.41 5.70
CA ALA A 193 -7.84 -10.57 5.94
C ALA A 193 -8.00 -11.46 4.68
N ILE A 194 -8.21 -10.86 3.51
CA ILE A 194 -8.28 -11.57 2.23
C ILE A 194 -6.94 -12.24 1.93
N TYR A 195 -5.82 -11.54 2.14
CA TYR A 195 -4.49 -12.11 1.96
C TYR A 195 -4.27 -13.32 2.87
N ILE A 196 -4.56 -13.20 4.17
CA ILE A 196 -4.46 -14.30 5.14
C ILE A 196 -5.30 -15.50 4.69
N ALA A 197 -6.57 -15.26 4.35
CA ALA A 197 -7.48 -16.31 3.92
C ALA A 197 -7.01 -17.01 2.63
N ALA A 198 -6.47 -16.23 1.68
CA ALA A 198 -5.87 -16.76 0.47
C ALA A 198 -4.63 -17.60 0.79
N ILE A 199 -3.73 -17.14 1.65
CA ILE A 199 -2.54 -17.92 2.03
C ILE A 199 -2.96 -19.22 2.74
N GLU A 200 -3.82 -19.15 3.77
CA GLU A 200 -4.32 -20.33 4.50
C GLU A 200 -4.98 -21.36 3.58
N ALA A 201 -5.76 -20.91 2.59
CA ALA A 201 -6.44 -21.81 1.65
C ALA A 201 -5.48 -22.49 0.67
N THR A 202 -4.28 -21.95 0.47
CA THR A 202 -3.42 -22.30 -0.66
C THR A 202 -2.13 -23.01 -0.24
N ILE A 203 -1.59 -22.73 0.95
CA ILE A 203 -0.32 -23.30 1.41
C ILE A 203 -0.43 -24.73 1.94
N GLY A 204 -1.63 -25.24 2.21
CA GLY A 204 -1.83 -26.64 2.64
C GLY A 204 -1.12 -27.02 3.95
N LEU A 205 -0.94 -26.05 4.86
CA LEU A 205 -0.38 -26.26 6.19
C LEU A 205 -1.47 -26.17 7.26
N ASP A 206 -1.23 -26.77 8.42
CA ASP A 206 -2.05 -26.54 9.60
C ASP A 206 -2.02 -25.06 10.00
N ARG A 207 -3.13 -24.58 10.57
CA ARG A 207 -3.31 -23.17 10.94
C ARG A 207 -2.15 -22.54 11.74
N PRO A 208 -1.56 -23.17 12.78
CA PRO A 208 -0.44 -22.55 13.51
C PRO A 208 0.79 -22.36 12.61
N ARG A 209 1.10 -23.33 11.74
CA ARG A 209 2.24 -23.23 10.81
C ARG A 209 1.98 -22.18 9.73
N ALA A 210 0.74 -22.08 9.26
CA ALA A 210 0.32 -21.03 8.33
C ALA A 210 0.49 -19.63 8.93
N LEU A 211 0.10 -19.44 10.20
CA LEU A 211 0.28 -18.17 10.90
C LEU A 211 1.76 -17.83 11.09
N ILE A 212 2.61 -18.80 11.44
CA ILE A 212 4.07 -18.57 11.52
C ILE A 212 4.62 -18.12 10.16
N ALA A 213 4.26 -18.81 9.08
CA ALA A 213 4.69 -18.47 7.73
C ALA A 213 4.32 -17.02 7.34
N LEU A 214 3.22 -16.51 7.88
CA LEU A 214 2.68 -15.20 7.55
C LEU A 214 3.20 -14.07 8.45
N LEU A 215 3.26 -14.32 9.76
CA LEU A 215 3.61 -13.32 10.77
C LEU A 215 5.10 -13.08 10.87
N VAL A 216 5.94 -14.12 10.73
CA VAL A 216 7.40 -13.96 10.86
C VAL A 216 7.98 -13.00 9.82
N PRO A 217 7.68 -13.11 8.52
CA PRO A 217 8.15 -12.13 7.54
C PRO A 217 7.64 -10.71 7.83
N GLY A 218 6.40 -10.59 8.31
CA GLY A 218 5.82 -9.30 8.70
C GLY A 218 6.57 -8.66 9.87
N LEU A 219 6.87 -9.44 10.91
CA LEU A 219 7.67 -9.00 12.05
C LEU A 219 9.08 -8.59 11.64
N VAL A 220 9.74 -9.34 10.75
CA VAL A 220 11.06 -8.99 10.23
C VAL A 220 11.04 -7.68 9.46
N ILE A 221 10.03 -7.46 8.61
CA ILE A 221 9.89 -6.19 7.88
C ILE A 221 9.65 -5.03 8.86
N LEU A 222 8.81 -5.22 9.88
CA LEU A 222 8.54 -4.21 10.91
C LEU A 222 9.79 -3.88 11.72
N THR A 223 10.58 -4.87 12.13
CA THR A 223 11.82 -4.64 12.88
C THR A 223 12.88 -3.94 12.03
N LEU A 224 13.02 -4.32 10.76
CA LEU A 224 13.92 -3.64 9.82
C LEU A 224 13.48 -2.19 9.58
N ALA A 225 12.19 -1.94 9.40
CA ALA A 225 11.66 -0.59 9.24
C ALA A 225 11.91 0.27 10.49
N ALA A 226 11.65 -0.28 11.68
CA ALA A 226 11.93 0.39 12.95
C ALA A 226 13.44 0.68 13.14
N ALA A 227 14.30 -0.28 12.81
CA ALA A 227 15.75 -0.11 12.89
C ALA A 227 16.26 0.96 11.92
N LEU A 228 15.67 1.05 10.72
CA LEU A 228 16.03 2.05 9.72
C LEU A 228 15.63 3.46 10.16
N VAL A 229 14.46 3.60 10.78
CA VAL A 229 14.01 4.87 11.39
C VAL A 229 14.92 5.26 12.55
N SER A 230 15.19 4.34 13.49
CA SER A 230 16.07 4.62 14.64
C SER A 230 17.52 4.88 14.23
N GLY A 231 18.03 4.18 13.21
CA GLY A 231 19.37 4.41 12.66
C GLY A 231 19.49 5.74 11.92
N ALA A 232 18.45 6.14 11.18
CA ALA A 232 18.39 7.48 10.58
C ALA A 232 18.33 8.58 11.65
N VAL A 233 17.68 8.31 12.79
CA VAL A 233 17.64 9.23 13.94
C VAL A 233 19.01 9.34 14.64
N LEU A 234 19.85 8.30 14.62
CA LEU A 234 21.19 8.32 15.22
C LEU A 234 22.26 8.99 14.33
N LEU A 235 21.99 9.13 13.03
CA LEU A 235 22.90 9.74 12.05
C LEU A 235 22.59 11.22 11.77
N LEU A 236 21.52 11.77 12.36
CA LEU A 236 21.09 13.17 12.28
C LEU A 236 21.36 13.88 13.62
#